data_AF-A0A924Z8B5-F1
#
_entry.id   AF-A0A924Z8B5-F1
#
_cell.length_a   1.000
_cell.length_b   1.000
_cell.length_c   1.000
_cell.angle_alpha   90.00
_cell.angle_beta   90.00
_cell.angle_gamma   90.00
#
_symmetry.space_group_name_H-M   'P 1'
#
loop_
_entity.id
_entity.type
_entity.pdbx_description
1 polymer ?
#
loop_
_entity_poly.entity_id
_entity_poly.type
_entity_poly.pdbx_seq_one_letter_code
_entity_poly.pdbx_strand_id
1 'polypeptide(L)'
;TAQRWVARAVSGEVTLELRRGNDYSIMDTSSPNLTYLPERLSMEKVEGAFTPLDRIGQLTMRNLDIQDTRQKLELYSQVGLLGSDSDGAMPLLAGSAPAK
;
A
#
# COMPACT_ATOMS: atom_id res chain seq x y z
N THR A 1 13.84 21.42 8.08
CA THR A 1 12.41 21.08 8.14
C THR A 1 11.91 20.68 6.76
N ALA A 2 11.08 19.64 6.65
CA ALA A 2 10.53 19.12 5.39
C ALA A 2 9.73 20.16 4.57
N GLN A 3 9.30 21.25 5.22
CA GLN A 3 8.58 22.38 4.63
C GLN A 3 9.24 22.95 3.37
N ARG A 4 10.58 23.02 3.28
CA ARG A 4 11.27 23.57 2.11
C ARG A 4 11.24 22.68 0.87
N TRP A 5 11.28 21.35 1.06
CA TRP A 5 11.34 20.39 -0.05
C TRP A 5 9.94 19.97 -0.51
N VAL A 6 8.99 19.91 0.42
CA VAL A 6 7.61 19.54 0.12
C VAL A 6 6.84 20.72 -0.47
N ALA A 7 6.80 21.87 0.20
CA ALA A 7 5.90 22.96 -0.20
C ALA A 7 6.25 23.55 -1.59
N ARG A 8 7.52 23.52 -2.00
CA ARG A 8 7.96 24.06 -3.30
C ARG A 8 7.42 23.28 -4.50
N ALA A 9 7.13 22.00 -4.33
CA ALA A 9 6.57 21.16 -5.40
C ALA A 9 5.03 21.23 -5.46
N VAL A 10 4.38 21.70 -4.39
CA VAL A 10 2.92 21.77 -4.27
C VAL A 10 2.42 23.06 -4.91
N SER A 11 2.16 22.99 -6.22
CA SER A 11 1.58 24.07 -7.02
C SER A 11 0.48 23.49 -7.89
N GLY A 12 -0.76 23.96 -7.75
CA GLY A 12 -1.92 23.44 -8.48
C GLY A 12 -3.24 23.86 -7.84
N GLU A 13 -4.34 23.33 -8.36
CA GLU A 13 -5.70 23.64 -7.94
C GLU A 13 -6.46 22.34 -7.61
N VAL A 14 -7.33 22.42 -6.60
CA VAL A 14 -8.23 21.33 -6.19
C VAL A 14 -9.64 21.88 -6.12
N THR A 15 -10.57 21.23 -6.81
CA THR A 15 -11.99 21.59 -6.81
C THR A 15 -12.70 20.74 -5.77
N LEU A 16 -13.46 21.39 -4.88
CA LEU A 16 -14.13 20.75 -3.75
C LEU A 16 -15.64 21.04 -3.78
N GLU A 17 -16.43 20.02 -3.50
CA GLU A 17 -17.84 20.15 -3.16
C GLU A 17 -17.99 20.08 -1.64
N LEU A 18 -18.54 21.12 -1.01
CA LEU A 18 -18.73 21.19 0.45
C LEU A 18 -20.20 20.97 0.79
N ARG A 19 -20.46 20.15 1.82
CA ARG A 19 -21.80 19.87 2.33
C ARG A 19 -21.94 20.34 3.78
N ARG A 20 -21.95 19.45 4.78
CA ARG A 20 -22.13 19.82 6.20
C ARG A 20 -20.96 19.36 7.07
N GLY A 21 -20.38 20.29 7.83
CA GLY A 21 -19.24 19.99 8.69
C GLY A 21 -18.05 19.49 7.86
N ASN A 22 -17.57 18.29 8.15
CA ASN A 22 -16.45 17.66 7.44
C ASN A 22 -16.89 16.80 6.24
N ASP A 23 -18.14 16.94 5.81
CA ASP A 23 -18.65 16.27 4.61
C ASP A 23 -18.27 17.08 3.35
N TYR A 24 -17.30 16.57 2.60
CA TYR A 24 -16.85 17.16 1.33
C TYR A 24 -16.45 16.07 0.33
N SER A 25 -16.50 16.41 -0.96
CA SER A 25 -16.00 15.57 -2.06
C SER A 25 -14.94 16.33 -2.85
N ILE A 26 -13.84 15.65 -3.21
CA ILE A 26 -12.86 16.18 -4.17
C ILE A 26 -13.41 15.89 -5.56
N MET A 27 -13.63 16.94 -6.34
CA MET A 27 -14.23 16.86 -7.67
C MET A 27 -13.16 16.80 -8.76
N ASP A 28 -12.09 17.57 -8.60
CA ASP A 28 -10.99 17.62 -9.56
C ASP A 28 -9.68 18.03 -8.88
N THR A 29 -8.55 17.67 -9.48
CA THR A 29 -7.21 18.02 -9.03
C THR A 29 -6.30 18.22 -10.24
N SER A 30 -5.80 19.44 -10.40
CA SER A 30 -4.93 19.82 -11.51
C SER A 30 -3.62 20.39 -10.99
N SER A 31 -2.50 19.89 -11.49
CA SER A 31 -1.18 20.45 -11.20
C SER A 31 -0.19 20.10 -12.30
N PRO A 32 0.70 21.03 -12.69
CA PRO A 32 1.78 20.74 -13.63
C PRO A 32 2.83 19.76 -13.04
N ASN A 33 2.83 19.56 -11.71
CA ASN A 33 3.81 18.73 -11.01
C ASN A 33 3.25 17.35 -10.62
N LEU A 34 2.11 16.93 -11.18
CA LEU A 34 1.55 15.61 -10.90
C LEU A 34 2.47 14.49 -11.39
N THR A 35 2.77 13.55 -10.50
CA THR A 35 3.35 12.25 -10.88
C THR A 35 2.28 11.24 -11.29
N TYR A 36 1.01 11.51 -10.99
CA TYR A 36 -0.13 10.77 -11.50
C TYR A 36 -0.34 11.11 -12.98
N LEU A 37 0.00 10.16 -13.84
CA LEU A 37 -0.05 10.28 -15.29
C LEU A 37 -0.51 8.92 -15.84
N PRO A 38 -1.83 8.68 -15.96
CA PRO A 38 -2.38 7.35 -16.28
C PRO A 38 -1.89 6.83 -17.64
N GLU A 39 -1.60 7.72 -18.59
CA GLU A 39 -1.06 7.39 -19.90
C GLU A 39 0.29 6.67 -19.83
N ARG A 40 1.10 6.89 -18.78
CA ARG A 40 2.38 6.18 -18.57
C ARG A 40 2.22 4.71 -18.18
N LEU A 41 1.03 4.32 -17.72
CA LEU A 41 0.70 2.95 -17.30
C LEU A 41 -0.28 2.26 -18.26
N SER A 42 -0.59 2.89 -19.41
CA SER A 42 -1.48 2.31 -20.40
C SER A 42 -0.89 1.08 -21.07
N MET A 43 -1.74 0.08 -21.34
CA MET A 43 -1.39 -1.19 -21.98
C MET A 43 -2.07 -1.37 -23.36
N GLU A 44 -2.74 -0.34 -23.88
CA GLU A 44 -3.60 -0.47 -25.07
C GLU A 44 -2.81 -0.50 -26.39
N LYS A 45 -1.80 0.35 -26.57
CA LYS A 45 -0.97 0.44 -27.78
C LYS A 45 0.52 0.42 -27.39
N VAL A 46 1.14 -0.75 -27.58
CA VAL A 46 2.54 -1.20 -27.32
C VAL A 46 3.62 -0.15 -27.73
N GLU A 47 4.83 0.04 -27.16
CA GLU A 47 5.63 -0.52 -26.05
C GLU A 47 5.24 0.09 -24.69
N GLY A 48 4.74 -0.73 -23.76
CA GLY A 48 4.51 -0.30 -22.38
C GLY A 48 5.82 -0.16 -21.60
N ALA A 49 5.82 0.62 -20.52
CA ALA A 49 6.99 0.79 -19.63
C ALA A 49 7.46 -0.53 -18.99
N PHE A 50 6.63 -1.57 -19.02
CA PHE A 50 6.92 -2.91 -18.53
C PHE A 50 6.06 -3.94 -19.28
N THR A 51 6.57 -5.16 -19.34
CA THR A 51 5.90 -6.33 -19.89
C THR A 51 5.33 -7.21 -18.78
N PRO A 52 4.44 -8.18 -19.10
CA PRO A 52 3.99 -9.16 -18.12
C PRO A 52 5.13 -9.97 -17.48
N LEU A 53 6.21 -10.23 -18.23
CA LEU A 53 7.38 -10.97 -17.72
C LEU A 53 8.14 -10.19 -16.65
N ASP A 54 8.24 -8.87 -16.78
CA ASP A 54 8.90 -8.03 -15.78
C ASP A 54 8.20 -8.12 -14.42
N ARG A 55 6.86 -8.22 -14.43
CA ARG A 55 6.08 -8.43 -13.21
C ARG A 55 6.35 -9.81 -12.59
N ILE A 56 6.48 -10.87 -13.41
CA ILE A 56 6.83 -12.21 -12.92
C ILE A 56 8.23 -12.19 -12.29
N GLY A 57 9.20 -11.52 -12.92
CA GLY A 57 10.53 -11.33 -12.34
C GLY A 57 10.46 -10.61 -11.00
N GLN A 58 9.72 -9.50 -10.92
CA GLN A 58 9.53 -8.74 -9.68
C GLN A 58 8.89 -9.57 -8.56
N LEU A 59 7.90 -10.42 -8.88
CA LEU A 59 7.27 -11.32 -7.91
C LEU A 59 8.23 -12.42 -7.44
N THR A 60 9.05 -12.96 -8.35
CA THR A 60 10.01 -14.05 -8.03
C THR A 60 11.04 -13.61 -7.01
N MET A 61 11.49 -12.36 -7.07
CA MET A 61 12.44 -11.80 -6.10
C MET A 61 11.90 -11.74 -4.67
N ARG A 62 10.57 -11.85 -4.47
CA ARG A 62 9.95 -11.86 -3.13
C ARG A 62 9.94 -13.24 -2.48
N ASN A 63 10.27 -14.32 -3.20
CA ASN A 63 10.07 -15.69 -2.72
C ASN A 63 10.91 -16.05 -1.48
N LEU A 64 12.17 -15.62 -1.40
CA LEU A 64 13.04 -15.92 -0.25
C LEU A 64 12.52 -15.26 1.04
N ASP A 65 12.19 -13.97 0.96
CA ASP A 65 11.60 -13.22 2.08
C ASP A 65 10.24 -13.80 2.53
N ILE A 66 9.43 -14.31 1.58
CA ILE A 66 8.17 -14.99 1.89
C ILE A 66 8.43 -16.33 2.62
N GLN A 67 9.43 -17.11 2.20
CA GLN A 67 9.79 -18.35 2.87
C GLN A 67 10.29 -18.08 4.30
N ASP A 68 11.16 -17.09 4.47
CA ASP A 68 11.68 -16.69 5.77
C ASP A 68 10.53 -16.23 6.69
N THR A 69 9.59 -15.44 6.17
CA THR A 69 8.43 -14.99 6.93
C THR A 69 7.53 -16.17 7.34
N ARG A 70 7.32 -17.16 6.48
CA ARG A 70 6.55 -18.38 6.83
C ARG A 70 7.22 -19.16 7.96
N GLN A 71 8.54 -19.35 7.89
CA GLN A 71 9.30 -20.00 8.97
C GLN A 71 9.22 -19.20 10.28
N LYS A 72 9.24 -17.86 10.20
CA LYS A 72 9.06 -17.02 11.40
C LYS A 72 7.68 -17.15 12.01
N LEU A 73 6.62 -17.24 11.21
CA LEU A 73 5.27 -17.48 11.72
C LEU A 73 5.17 -18.84 12.44
N GLU A 74 5.77 -19.89 11.88
CA GLU A 74 5.88 -21.20 12.54
C GLU A 74 6.62 -21.09 13.88
N LEU A 75 7.77 -20.42 13.89
CA LEU A 75 8.55 -20.19 15.11
C LEU A 75 7.73 -19.42 16.16
N TYR A 76 7.07 -18.32 15.77
CA TYR A 76 6.25 -17.51 16.68
C TYR A 76 5.05 -18.28 17.23
N SER A 77 4.49 -19.20 16.46
CA SER A 77 3.48 -20.15 16.95
C SER A 77 4.08 -21.13 17.96
N GLN A 78 5.28 -21.67 17.72
CA GLN A 78 5.94 -22.61 18.62
C GLN A 78 6.31 -21.99 19.97
N VAL A 79 6.79 -20.73 19.96
CA VAL A 79 7.15 -20.01 21.20
C VAL A 79 5.94 -19.38 21.90
N GLY A 80 4.72 -19.61 21.40
CA GLY A 80 3.46 -19.16 22.02
C GLY A 80 3.14 -17.68 21.88
N LEU A 81 3.81 -16.96 20.97
CA LEU A 81 3.52 -15.54 20.68
C LEU A 81 2.30 -15.38 19.78
N LEU A 82 2.07 -16.33 18.88
CA LEU A 82 0.87 -16.38 18.04
C LEU A 82 -0.12 -17.40 18.61
N GLY A 83 -1.39 -17.02 18.64
CA GLY A 83 -2.48 -17.89 19.06
C GLY A 83 -2.77 -18.95 18.00
N SER A 84 -3.12 -20.16 18.46
CA SER A 84 -3.54 -21.27 17.61
C SER A 84 -4.98 -21.15 17.09
N ASP A 85 -5.74 -20.18 17.62
CA ASP A 85 -7.17 -20.01 17.34
C ASP A 85 -7.37 -18.85 16.36
N SER A 86 -7.16 -19.14 15.08
CA SER A 86 -7.50 -18.24 13.98
C SER A 86 -8.56 -18.90 13.12
N ASP A 87 -9.71 -18.26 12.98
CA ASP A 87 -10.80 -18.66 12.05
C ASP A 87 -10.41 -18.41 10.56
N GLY A 88 -9.11 -18.25 10.28
CA GLY A 88 -8.54 -17.96 8.98
C GLY A 88 -7.19 -18.66 8.78
N ALA A 89 -6.65 -18.55 7.57
CA ALA A 89 -5.46 -19.30 7.13
C ALA A 89 -4.12 -18.84 7.74
N MET A 90 -4.11 -17.85 8.65
CA MET A 90 -2.91 -17.26 9.25
C MET A 90 -3.05 -17.15 10.77
N PRO A 91 -2.01 -17.51 11.56
CA PRO A 91 -2.04 -17.38 13.00
C PRO A 91 -2.22 -15.91 13.42
N LEU A 92 -3.06 -15.67 14.42
CA LEU A 92 -3.31 -14.33 14.95
C LEU A 92 -2.44 -14.06 16.18
N LEU A 93 -2.30 -12.79 16.56
CA LEU A 93 -1.69 -12.45 17.84
C LEU A 93 -2.57 -13.01 18.97
N ALA A 94 -1.94 -13.63 19.96
CA ALA A 94 -2.65 -14.00 21.18
C ALA A 94 -3.17 -12.71 21.84
N GLY A 95 -4.49 -12.53 21.87
CA GLY A 95 -5.09 -11.32 22.42
C GLY A 95 -4.73 -11.17 23.89
N SER A 96 -4.07 -10.07 24.27
CA SER A 96 -4.16 -9.60 25.66
C SER A 96 -5.54 -9.01 25.83
N ALA A 97 -6.48 -9.77 26.40
CA ALA A 97 -7.70 -9.17 26.92
C ALA A 97 -7.28 -8.04 27.88
N PRO A 98 -7.83 -6.82 27.76
CA PRO A 98 -7.60 -5.80 28.79
C PRO A 98 -8.10 -6.37 30.12
N ALA A 99 -7.26 -6.31 31.15
CA ALA A 99 -7.68 -6.62 32.50
C ALA A 99 -8.90 -5.73 32.82
N LYS A 100 -10.03 -6.37 33.10
CA LYS A 100 -11.25 -5.72 33.59
C LYS A 100 -10.98 -4.93 34.86
#